data_AF-D4DNV1-F1
#
_entry.id   AF-D4DNV1-F1
#
_cell.length_a   1.000
_cell.length_b   1.000
_cell.length_c   1.000
_cell.angle_alpha   90.00
_cell.angle_beta   90.00
_cell.angle_gamma   90.00
#
_symmetry.space_group_name_H-M   'P 1'
#
loop_
_entity.id
_entity.type
_entity.pdbx_description
1 polymer ?
#
loop_
_entity_poly.entity_id
_entity_poly.type
_entity_poly.pdbx_seq_one_letter_code
_entity_poly.pdbx_strand_id
1 'polypeptide(L)'
;MNGTSFFYAHTSQWRHEKVGVDEILAPDADGNMSKLSMIDYNAKAERMGWLPSAPQLGENPLDIADQAAAAGIDAAQYVAGRLKDGSLDMACNDPDNPKNFPRNLFVWRSNLLGSSGKGHEYFLKYLLGTQNAVLSDENDEECIKPSEITIRPAAEGKLDLLTVLDFRMSTTCLYGDIVLPTATWYEKDDLNTSDMHPFIHPLSEAVQPLWQNKTDWEIYKGFAKKFSELAKDYIGVRKDIVLTPLMHDSPQELGQPFDPKDWKHGECDPIPGKTMPAITVVERDYDAIYEKFTSVGPLLEKVNNNGKGMAWDTKHEVEFLRKLNGVQASGAGKGQLKIETAIDACEMILTLAPETNGHVAKKAWEALGKATGRDHTHLINASEHTAIRFRDIVAQPRKIVTSPIWSGVESEEVC
;
A
#
# COMPACT_ATOMS: atom_id res chain seq x y z
N MET A 1 -0.14 -3.21 -3.91
CA MET A 1 0.12 -2.91 -5.34
C MET A 1 1.57 -2.51 -5.49
N ASN A 2 2.28 -3.09 -6.45
CA ASN A 2 3.60 -2.65 -6.90
C ASN A 2 3.44 -1.84 -8.20
N GLY A 3 3.94 -0.60 -8.22
CA GLY A 3 3.59 0.39 -9.23
C GLY A 3 3.92 0.00 -10.68
N THR A 4 5.06 -0.66 -10.90
CA THR A 4 5.49 -1.08 -12.25
C THR A 4 4.47 -2.02 -12.90
N SER A 5 4.10 -3.12 -12.24
CA SER A 5 3.14 -4.08 -12.79
C SER A 5 1.75 -3.47 -12.99
N PHE A 6 1.31 -2.65 -12.02
CA PHE A 6 0.04 -1.95 -12.12
C PHE A 6 -0.04 -1.06 -13.37
N PHE A 7 0.96 -0.21 -13.58
CA PHE A 7 0.95 0.67 -14.74
C PHE A 7 1.26 -0.09 -16.04
N TYR A 8 2.10 -1.12 -16.02
CA TYR A 8 2.36 -1.96 -17.19
C TYR A 8 1.05 -2.57 -17.72
N ALA A 9 0.22 -3.12 -16.82
CA ALA A 9 -1.11 -3.66 -17.14
C ALA A 9 -2.11 -2.58 -17.56
N HIS A 10 -2.30 -1.53 -16.74
CA HIS A 10 -3.42 -0.60 -16.89
C HIS A 10 -3.15 0.59 -17.82
N THR A 11 -1.90 0.86 -18.17
CA THR A 11 -1.56 1.72 -19.31
C THR A 11 -1.32 0.91 -20.59
N SER A 12 -1.60 -0.41 -20.54
CA SER A 12 -1.54 -1.32 -21.67
C SER A 12 -0.20 -1.34 -22.42
N GLN A 13 0.90 -1.02 -21.73
CA GLN A 13 2.25 -1.06 -22.29
C GLN A 13 2.65 -2.48 -22.72
N TRP A 14 2.13 -3.50 -22.02
CA TRP A 14 2.31 -4.92 -22.38
C TRP A 14 1.85 -5.28 -23.79
N ARG A 15 0.93 -4.50 -24.38
CA ARG A 15 0.43 -4.73 -25.74
C ARG A 15 1.46 -4.39 -26.82
N HIS A 16 2.50 -3.66 -26.43
CA HIS A 16 3.58 -3.18 -27.29
C HIS A 16 4.93 -3.82 -26.93
N GLU A 17 4.91 -4.89 -26.13
CA GLU A 17 6.13 -5.56 -25.67
C GLU A 17 6.87 -6.20 -26.84
N LYS A 18 8.19 -6.00 -26.86
CA LYS A 18 9.09 -6.60 -27.86
C LYS A 18 10.22 -7.41 -27.24
N VAL A 19 10.39 -7.34 -25.92
CA VAL A 19 11.43 -8.11 -25.22
C VAL A 19 10.90 -9.50 -24.88
N GLY A 20 11.45 -10.50 -25.55
CA GLY A 20 11.16 -11.91 -25.30
C GLY A 20 11.78 -12.39 -23.99
N VAL A 21 11.13 -13.34 -23.32
CA VAL A 21 11.73 -13.97 -22.14
C VAL A 21 12.96 -14.79 -22.53
N ASP A 22 12.96 -15.40 -23.72
CA ASP A 22 14.11 -16.12 -24.28
C ASP A 22 15.37 -15.28 -24.40
N GLU A 23 15.26 -13.95 -24.54
CA GLU A 23 16.41 -13.05 -24.60
C GLU A 23 17.12 -12.88 -23.26
N ILE A 24 16.43 -13.17 -22.14
CA ILE A 24 16.95 -12.99 -20.77
C ILE A 24 17.12 -14.30 -20.01
N LEU A 25 16.77 -15.44 -20.61
CA LEU A 25 16.98 -16.76 -20.00
C LEU A 25 18.47 -17.12 -19.98
N ALA A 26 18.87 -17.87 -18.96
CA ALA A 26 20.18 -18.50 -18.94
C ALA A 26 20.30 -19.48 -20.13
N PRO A 27 21.49 -19.63 -20.75
CA PRO A 27 21.65 -20.50 -21.93
C PRO A 27 21.28 -21.98 -21.72
N ASP A 28 21.25 -22.44 -20.47
CA ASP A 28 20.91 -23.81 -20.04
C ASP A 28 19.51 -23.93 -19.41
N ALA A 29 18.71 -22.86 -19.44
CA ALA A 29 17.34 -22.87 -18.93
C ALA A 29 16.43 -23.80 -19.75
N ASP A 30 15.40 -24.35 -19.09
CA ASP A 30 14.33 -25.08 -19.78
C ASP A 30 13.62 -24.14 -20.78
N GLY A 31 13.64 -24.50 -22.06
CA GLY A 31 12.99 -23.77 -23.14
C GLY A 31 11.46 -23.66 -23.01
N ASN A 32 10.83 -24.32 -22.03
CA ASN A 32 9.43 -24.06 -21.72
C ASN A 32 9.19 -22.66 -21.11
N MET A 33 10.21 -22.06 -20.46
CA MET A 33 10.09 -20.74 -19.85
C MET A 33 9.91 -19.61 -20.88
N SER A 34 10.42 -19.78 -22.10
CA SER A 34 10.28 -18.77 -23.16
C SER A 34 8.88 -18.65 -23.76
N LYS A 35 7.95 -19.57 -23.40
CA LYS A 35 6.58 -19.58 -23.94
C LYS A 35 5.67 -18.51 -23.33
N LEU A 36 6.02 -18.01 -22.16
CA LEU A 36 5.24 -17.00 -21.45
C LEU A 36 5.82 -15.61 -21.76
N SER A 37 4.94 -14.64 -21.96
CA SER A 37 5.32 -13.22 -22.03
C SER A 37 5.60 -12.63 -20.63
N MET A 38 6.16 -11.42 -20.58
CA MET A 38 6.40 -10.72 -19.32
C MET A 38 5.12 -10.52 -18.49
N ILE A 39 3.99 -10.20 -19.14
CA ILE A 39 2.71 -10.04 -18.44
C ILE A 39 2.13 -11.39 -17.97
N ASP A 40 2.36 -12.48 -18.72
CA ASP A 40 1.96 -13.83 -18.27
C ASP A 40 2.72 -14.21 -16.98
N TYR A 41 4.01 -13.93 -16.92
CA TYR A 41 4.82 -14.13 -15.71
C TYR A 41 4.33 -13.28 -14.54
N ASN A 42 3.89 -12.05 -14.79
CA ASN A 42 3.34 -11.20 -13.74
C ASN A 42 2.02 -11.79 -13.19
N ALA A 43 1.09 -12.20 -14.05
CA ALA A 43 -0.15 -12.84 -13.64
C ALA A 43 0.10 -14.19 -12.94
N LYS A 44 1.14 -14.93 -13.34
CA LYS A 44 1.63 -16.12 -12.63
C LYS A 44 2.12 -15.80 -11.23
N ALA A 45 2.96 -14.78 -11.09
CA ALA A 45 3.44 -14.33 -9.79
C ALA A 45 2.30 -13.84 -8.89
N GLU A 46 1.32 -13.13 -9.43
CA GLU A 46 0.13 -12.67 -8.70
C GLU A 46 -0.70 -13.85 -8.16
N ARG A 47 -1.07 -14.81 -9.03
CA ARG A 47 -1.89 -15.96 -8.62
C ARG A 47 -1.17 -16.91 -7.66
N MET A 48 0.15 -16.99 -7.75
CA MET A 48 0.98 -17.79 -6.83
C MET A 48 1.24 -17.09 -5.49
N GLY A 49 0.76 -15.86 -5.32
CA GLY A 49 0.91 -15.08 -4.10
C GLY A 49 2.25 -14.38 -3.96
N TRP A 50 3.05 -14.27 -5.02
CA TRP A 50 4.36 -13.62 -4.96
C TRP A 50 4.26 -12.10 -5.11
N LEU A 51 3.31 -11.63 -5.93
CA LEU A 51 3.06 -10.20 -6.15
C LEU A 51 1.62 -9.83 -5.76
N PRO A 52 1.39 -8.58 -5.32
CA PRO A 52 0.04 -8.10 -5.07
C PRO A 52 -0.69 -7.75 -6.37
N SER A 53 -1.99 -8.05 -6.42
CA SER A 53 -2.89 -7.64 -7.51
C SER A 53 -3.66 -6.36 -7.18
N ALA A 54 -3.98 -5.56 -8.20
CA ALA A 54 -4.91 -4.44 -8.09
C ALA A 54 -5.46 -4.00 -9.46
N PRO A 55 -6.79 -4.06 -9.69
CA PRO A 55 -7.81 -4.78 -8.92
C PRO A 55 -7.46 -6.26 -8.68
N GLN A 56 -8.07 -6.91 -7.70
CA GLN A 56 -7.67 -8.26 -7.26
C GLN A 56 -8.43 -9.38 -7.99
N LEU A 57 -9.76 -9.28 -8.01
CA LEU A 57 -10.67 -10.30 -8.52
C LEU A 57 -11.55 -9.70 -9.62
N GLY A 58 -12.01 -10.53 -10.55
CA GLY A 58 -12.89 -10.11 -11.65
C GLY A 58 -14.33 -9.79 -11.24
N GLU A 59 -14.64 -9.93 -9.95
CA GLU A 59 -15.93 -9.64 -9.33
C GLU A 59 -15.70 -8.72 -8.12
N ASN A 60 -16.74 -7.98 -7.74
CA ASN A 60 -16.70 -7.08 -6.60
C ASN A 60 -16.45 -7.88 -5.30
N PRO A 61 -15.32 -7.65 -4.58
CA PRO A 61 -14.94 -8.47 -3.43
C PRO A 61 -15.92 -8.36 -2.25
N LEU A 62 -16.71 -7.28 -2.17
CA LEU A 62 -17.78 -7.15 -1.17
C LEU A 62 -18.90 -8.15 -1.42
N ASP A 63 -19.27 -8.35 -2.69
CA ASP A 63 -20.37 -9.22 -3.07
C ASP A 63 -19.95 -10.69 -2.95
N ILE A 64 -18.67 -11.00 -3.19
CA ILE A 64 -18.11 -12.35 -2.97
C ILE A 64 -18.19 -12.74 -1.48
N ALA A 65 -17.92 -11.81 -0.57
CA ALA A 65 -18.03 -12.07 0.87
C ALA A 65 -19.49 -12.40 1.26
N ASP A 66 -20.46 -11.69 0.70
CA ASP A 66 -21.88 -11.95 0.92
C ASP A 66 -22.32 -13.30 0.34
N GLN A 67 -21.82 -13.67 -0.85
CA GLN A 67 -22.07 -14.97 -1.47
C GLN A 67 -21.51 -16.13 -0.63
N ALA A 68 -20.28 -16.01 -0.13
CA ALA A 68 -19.66 -17.01 0.74
C ALA A 68 -20.48 -17.22 2.03
N ALA A 69 -20.91 -16.11 2.65
CA ALA A 69 -21.76 -16.14 3.84
C ALA A 69 -23.12 -16.80 3.56
N ALA A 70 -23.76 -16.48 2.43
CA ALA A 70 -25.03 -17.08 2.02
C ALA A 70 -24.91 -18.58 1.73
N ALA A 71 -23.76 -19.03 1.21
CA ALA A 71 -23.47 -20.45 1.00
C ALA A 71 -23.11 -21.20 2.29
N GLY A 72 -22.82 -20.49 3.39
CA GLY A 72 -22.36 -21.10 4.64
C GLY A 72 -20.96 -21.71 4.55
N ILE A 73 -20.12 -21.21 3.63
CA ILE A 73 -18.76 -21.70 3.38
C ILE A 73 -17.76 -20.65 3.91
N ASP A 74 -16.64 -21.12 4.49
CA ASP A 74 -15.53 -20.22 4.85
C ASP A 74 -15.07 -19.41 3.63
N ALA A 75 -14.90 -18.10 3.79
CA ALA A 75 -14.66 -17.21 2.66
C ALA A 75 -13.35 -17.51 1.91
N ALA A 76 -12.29 -17.91 2.62
CA ALA A 76 -11.04 -18.27 1.96
C ALA A 76 -11.19 -19.56 1.15
N GLN A 77 -11.89 -20.56 1.69
CA GLN A 77 -12.20 -21.79 0.97
C GLN A 77 -13.14 -21.55 -0.21
N TYR A 78 -14.14 -20.67 -0.05
CA TYR A 78 -15.08 -20.30 -1.11
C TYR A 78 -14.35 -19.68 -2.29
N VAL A 79 -13.49 -18.68 -2.03
CA VAL A 79 -12.73 -17.99 -3.07
C VAL A 79 -11.70 -18.93 -3.71
N ALA A 80 -10.93 -19.68 -2.92
CA ALA A 80 -9.95 -20.63 -3.45
C ALA A 80 -10.61 -21.73 -4.31
N GLY A 81 -11.78 -22.23 -3.90
CA GLY A 81 -12.57 -23.19 -4.66
C GLY A 81 -13.03 -22.62 -5.99
N ARG A 82 -13.64 -21.42 -5.99
CA ARG A 82 -14.10 -20.75 -7.22
C ARG A 82 -12.97 -20.39 -8.17
N LEU A 83 -11.79 -20.03 -7.65
CA LEU A 83 -10.59 -19.82 -8.47
C LEU A 83 -10.09 -21.14 -9.07
N LYS A 84 -10.14 -22.24 -8.31
CA LYS A 84 -9.72 -23.57 -8.77
C LYS A 84 -10.64 -24.13 -9.87
N ASP A 85 -11.95 -23.94 -9.73
CA ASP A 85 -12.94 -24.44 -10.70
C ASP A 85 -13.21 -23.49 -11.88
N GLY A 86 -12.64 -22.28 -11.84
CA GLY A 86 -12.73 -21.27 -12.90
C GLY A 86 -14.04 -20.46 -12.90
N SER A 87 -14.91 -20.62 -11.90
CA SER A 87 -16.12 -19.80 -11.76
C SER A 87 -15.84 -18.40 -11.24
N LEU A 88 -14.65 -18.14 -10.71
CA LEU A 88 -14.09 -16.83 -10.39
C LEU A 88 -12.71 -16.72 -11.04
N ASP A 89 -12.34 -15.53 -11.51
CA ASP A 89 -11.00 -15.28 -12.05
C ASP A 89 -10.33 -14.08 -11.36
N MET A 90 -9.00 -14.04 -11.41
CA MET A 90 -8.23 -12.88 -10.98
C MET A 90 -8.28 -11.78 -12.04
N ALA A 91 -8.38 -10.53 -11.61
CA ALA A 91 -8.55 -9.39 -12.52
C ALA A 91 -7.35 -9.23 -13.49
N CYS A 92 -6.15 -9.63 -13.07
CA CYS A 92 -4.94 -9.58 -13.88
C CYS A 92 -5.00 -10.45 -15.15
N ASN A 93 -5.85 -11.49 -15.20
CA ASN A 93 -5.99 -12.35 -16.38
C ASN A 93 -6.79 -11.70 -17.51
N ASP A 94 -7.45 -10.56 -17.26
CA ASP A 94 -8.26 -9.83 -18.24
C ASP A 94 -8.21 -8.31 -17.95
N PRO A 95 -7.06 -7.64 -18.15
CA PRO A 95 -6.82 -6.27 -17.68
C PRO A 95 -7.52 -5.19 -18.51
N ASP A 96 -8.07 -5.54 -19.68
CA ASP A 96 -8.88 -4.65 -20.53
C ASP A 96 -10.39 -4.83 -20.31
N ASN A 97 -10.79 -5.69 -19.38
CA ASN A 97 -12.19 -5.79 -18.96
C ASN A 97 -12.61 -4.55 -18.16
N PRO A 98 -13.74 -3.90 -18.48
CA PRO A 98 -14.24 -2.74 -17.73
C PRO A 98 -14.46 -2.95 -16.23
N LYS A 99 -14.51 -4.20 -15.76
CA LYS A 99 -14.57 -4.54 -14.34
C LYS A 99 -13.21 -4.61 -13.65
N ASN A 100 -12.12 -4.71 -14.42
CA ASN A 100 -10.79 -5.13 -13.94
C ASN A 100 -9.73 -4.03 -14.00
N PHE A 101 -10.09 -2.79 -14.36
CA PHE A 101 -9.15 -1.66 -14.35
C PHE A 101 -9.57 -0.57 -13.35
N PRO A 102 -8.61 0.22 -12.84
CA PRO A 102 -8.90 1.32 -11.92
C PRO A 102 -9.82 2.36 -12.59
N ARG A 103 -10.76 2.89 -11.82
CA ARG A 103 -11.69 3.94 -12.26
C ARG A 103 -11.44 5.30 -11.63
N ASN A 104 -10.97 5.31 -10.38
CA ASN A 104 -10.68 6.53 -9.65
C ASN A 104 -9.22 6.53 -9.23
N LEU A 105 -8.48 7.57 -9.58
CA LEU A 105 -7.08 7.74 -9.22
C LEU A 105 -6.88 9.08 -8.50
N PHE A 106 -6.36 9.01 -7.28
CA PHE A 106 -5.87 10.18 -6.54
C PHE A 106 -4.36 10.29 -6.72
N VAL A 107 -3.89 11.47 -7.14
CA VAL A 107 -2.46 11.78 -7.27
C VAL A 107 -2.13 12.97 -6.40
N TRP A 108 -1.31 12.77 -5.36
CA TRP A 108 -0.84 13.82 -4.47
C TRP A 108 0.64 13.59 -4.16
N ARG A 109 1.38 14.69 -3.90
CA ARG A 109 2.83 14.65 -3.65
C ARG A 109 3.62 13.93 -4.77
N SER A 110 3.08 13.94 -5.99
CA SER A 110 3.63 13.26 -7.15
C SER A 110 3.25 14.01 -8.42
N ASN A 111 4.19 14.10 -9.37
CA ASN A 111 3.90 14.55 -10.72
C ASN A 111 3.97 13.34 -11.67
N LEU A 112 3.06 12.38 -11.49
CA LEU A 112 3.04 11.10 -12.19
C LEU A 112 3.19 11.27 -13.71
N LEU A 113 2.35 12.11 -14.32
CA LEU A 113 2.31 12.28 -15.77
C LEU A 113 3.44 13.16 -16.31
N GLY A 114 4.14 13.92 -15.46
CA GLY A 114 5.22 14.82 -15.89
C GLY A 114 6.61 14.45 -15.38
N SER A 115 6.76 13.30 -14.71
CA SER A 115 8.05 12.91 -14.10
C SER A 115 8.23 11.40 -14.03
N SER A 116 7.42 10.70 -13.23
CA SER A 116 7.69 9.29 -12.92
C SER A 116 7.00 8.28 -13.84
N GLY A 117 6.02 8.69 -14.65
CA GLY A 117 5.30 7.85 -15.60
C GLY A 117 6.15 7.50 -16.82
N LYS A 118 6.78 6.32 -16.79
CA LYS A 118 7.48 5.77 -17.97
C LYS A 118 6.45 5.31 -18.98
N GLY A 119 6.68 5.62 -20.25
CA GLY A 119 5.69 5.41 -21.29
C GLY A 119 4.56 6.44 -21.26
N HIS A 120 4.90 7.72 -21.16
CA HIS A 120 3.94 8.84 -21.02
C HIS A 120 2.75 8.73 -21.98
N GLU A 121 3.00 8.55 -23.29
CA GLU A 121 1.94 8.48 -24.30
C GLU A 121 0.96 7.31 -24.08
N TYR A 122 1.41 6.22 -23.45
CA TYR A 122 0.54 5.10 -23.07
C TYR A 122 -0.42 5.47 -21.93
N PHE A 123 0.03 6.29 -20.97
CA PHE A 123 -0.89 6.85 -19.96
C PHE A 123 -1.97 7.70 -20.63
N LEU A 124 -1.58 8.58 -21.56
CA LEU A 124 -2.51 9.48 -22.25
C LEU A 124 -3.55 8.67 -23.05
N LYS A 125 -3.10 7.67 -23.82
CA LYS A 125 -3.96 6.81 -24.62
C LYS A 125 -4.87 5.93 -23.77
N TYR A 126 -4.29 5.05 -22.97
CA TYR A 126 -5.04 3.94 -22.37
C TYR A 126 -5.69 4.31 -21.04
N LEU A 127 -5.05 5.19 -20.28
CA LEU A 127 -5.52 5.53 -18.93
C LEU A 127 -6.41 6.78 -18.95
N LEU A 128 -6.05 7.81 -19.73
CA LEU A 128 -6.80 9.08 -19.82
C LEU A 128 -7.76 9.14 -21.03
N GLY A 129 -7.46 8.43 -22.12
CA GLY A 129 -8.30 8.50 -23.34
C GLY A 129 -8.16 9.82 -24.10
N THR A 130 -7.00 10.48 -24.00
CA THR A 130 -6.72 11.76 -24.64
C THR A 130 -5.93 11.62 -25.94
N GLN A 131 -5.73 12.74 -26.64
CA GLN A 131 -4.75 12.80 -27.72
C GLN A 131 -3.38 12.35 -27.20
N ASN A 132 -2.72 11.53 -27.99
CA ASN A 132 -1.44 10.91 -27.67
C ASN A 132 -0.60 10.77 -28.94
N ALA A 133 0.69 10.48 -28.76
CA ALA A 133 1.67 10.26 -29.82
C ALA A 133 2.29 8.85 -29.77
N VAL A 134 1.51 7.83 -29.40
CA VAL A 134 1.97 6.43 -29.50
C VAL A 134 2.21 6.10 -30.97
N LEU A 135 3.48 5.82 -31.32
CA LEU A 135 3.89 5.49 -32.70
C LEU A 135 3.92 3.97 -32.97
N SER A 136 3.97 3.16 -31.93
CA SER A 136 3.96 1.70 -32.05
C SER A 136 2.56 1.20 -32.42
N ASP A 137 2.53 0.24 -33.32
CA ASP A 137 1.33 -0.54 -33.61
C ASP A 137 1.37 -1.81 -32.76
N GLU A 138 0.33 -2.03 -31.95
CA GLU A 138 0.22 -3.26 -31.16
C GLU A 138 0.05 -4.50 -32.06
N ASN A 139 -0.29 -4.34 -33.34
CA ASN A 139 -0.38 -5.42 -34.33
C ASN A 139 0.91 -5.66 -35.12
N ASP A 140 2.00 -4.96 -34.79
CA ASP A 140 3.32 -5.25 -35.32
C ASP A 140 3.67 -6.74 -35.05
N GLU A 141 4.25 -7.41 -36.05
CA GLU A 141 4.65 -8.81 -35.96
C GLU A 141 5.74 -9.04 -34.89
N GLU A 142 6.52 -8.00 -34.57
CA GLU A 142 7.50 -8.02 -33.48
C GLU A 142 6.85 -7.92 -32.09
N CYS A 143 5.58 -7.51 -31.98
CA CYS A 143 4.91 -7.40 -30.68
C CYS A 143 4.50 -8.77 -30.15
N ILE A 144 4.99 -9.09 -28.95
CA ILE A 144 4.76 -10.37 -28.29
C ILE A 144 3.33 -10.44 -27.78
N LYS A 145 2.64 -11.54 -28.12
CA LYS A 145 1.28 -11.81 -27.64
C LYS A 145 1.33 -12.71 -26.40
N PRO A 146 0.67 -12.34 -25.29
CA PRO A 146 0.56 -13.23 -24.14
C PRO A 146 -0.23 -14.48 -24.47
N SER A 147 0.04 -15.55 -23.74
CA SER A 147 -0.63 -16.84 -23.90
C SER A 147 -1.65 -17.14 -22.80
N GLU A 148 -1.53 -16.50 -21.62
CA GLU A 148 -2.43 -16.69 -20.49
C GLU A 148 -3.36 -15.50 -20.24
N ILE A 149 -3.00 -14.31 -20.72
CA ILE A 149 -3.83 -13.09 -20.59
C ILE A 149 -4.88 -13.03 -21.70
N THR A 150 -6.11 -12.68 -21.32
CA THR A 150 -7.20 -12.41 -22.25
C THR A 150 -6.93 -11.15 -23.07
N ILE A 151 -6.80 -11.30 -24.39
CA ILE A 151 -6.62 -10.17 -25.31
C ILE A 151 -8.00 -9.69 -25.78
N ARG A 152 -8.36 -8.47 -25.38
CA ARG A 152 -9.53 -7.74 -25.87
C ARG A 152 -9.12 -6.65 -26.86
N PRO A 153 -10.08 -6.02 -27.59
CA PRO A 153 -9.87 -4.67 -28.10
C PRO A 153 -9.35 -3.78 -26.98
N ALA A 154 -8.30 -3.03 -27.26
CA ALA A 154 -7.64 -2.17 -26.31
C ALA A 154 -8.65 -1.20 -25.65
N ALA A 155 -8.73 -1.19 -24.32
CA ALA A 155 -9.54 -0.23 -23.59
C ALA A 155 -8.76 1.10 -23.45
N GLU A 156 -9.35 2.19 -23.90
CA GLU A 156 -8.83 3.55 -23.77
C GLU A 156 -9.68 4.36 -22.78
N GLY A 157 -9.07 5.36 -22.13
CA GLY A 157 -9.78 6.18 -21.12
C GLY A 157 -10.29 5.36 -19.93
N LYS A 158 -9.44 4.49 -19.37
CA LYS A 158 -9.83 3.59 -18.26
C LYS A 158 -10.26 4.32 -16.98
N LEU A 159 -9.71 5.51 -16.70
CA LEU A 159 -10.14 6.29 -15.55
C LEU A 159 -11.45 7.03 -15.83
N ASP A 160 -12.36 6.95 -14.86
CA ASP A 160 -13.54 7.81 -14.78
C ASP A 160 -13.25 9.14 -14.05
N LEU A 161 -12.24 9.16 -13.17
CA LEU A 161 -11.85 10.36 -12.41
C LEU A 161 -10.37 10.37 -12.01
N LEU A 162 -9.65 11.42 -12.41
CA LEU A 162 -8.31 11.78 -11.97
C LEU A 162 -8.35 13.02 -11.07
N THR A 163 -8.17 12.81 -9.77
CA THR A 163 -8.09 13.90 -8.77
C THR A 163 -6.64 14.16 -8.39
N VAL A 164 -6.19 15.39 -8.52
CA VAL A 164 -4.79 15.80 -8.28
C VAL A 164 -4.72 16.83 -7.16
N LEU A 165 -3.85 16.62 -6.17
CA LEU A 165 -3.55 17.58 -5.11
C LEU A 165 -2.14 18.14 -5.34
N ASP A 166 -2.05 19.44 -5.58
CA ASP A 166 -0.77 20.11 -5.82
C ASP A 166 -0.87 21.60 -5.42
N PHE A 167 0.26 22.18 -5.04
CA PHE A 167 0.38 23.61 -4.70
C PHE A 167 0.83 24.43 -5.90
N ARG A 168 1.19 23.77 -7.01
CA ARG A 168 1.47 24.38 -8.31
C ARG A 168 0.74 23.62 -9.41
N MET A 169 0.44 24.30 -10.52
CA MET A 169 -0.14 23.66 -11.69
C MET A 169 0.91 22.80 -12.42
N SER A 170 1.13 21.57 -11.94
CA SER A 170 2.05 20.61 -12.55
C SER A 170 1.48 19.99 -13.83
N THR A 171 2.30 19.26 -14.60
CA THR A 171 1.83 18.54 -15.79
C THR A 171 0.69 17.59 -15.45
N THR A 172 0.76 16.92 -14.30
CA THR A 172 -0.34 16.05 -13.87
C THR A 172 -1.62 16.82 -13.60
N CYS A 173 -1.53 18.03 -13.01
CA CYS A 173 -2.70 18.89 -12.82
C CYS A 173 -3.33 19.33 -14.14
N LEU A 174 -2.53 19.60 -15.18
CA LEU A 174 -3.05 20.00 -16.50
C LEU A 174 -3.90 18.91 -17.16
N TYR A 175 -3.70 17.65 -16.77
CA TYR A 175 -4.49 16.50 -17.23
C TYR A 175 -5.53 16.03 -16.20
N GLY A 176 -5.58 16.61 -15.00
CA GLY A 176 -6.51 16.20 -13.95
C GLY A 176 -7.91 16.73 -14.17
N ASP A 177 -8.93 15.92 -13.87
CA ASP A 177 -10.33 16.35 -13.90
C ASP A 177 -10.64 17.31 -12.75
N ILE A 178 -10.04 17.05 -11.59
CA ILE A 178 -10.15 17.88 -10.39
C ILE A 178 -8.74 18.19 -9.89
N VAL A 179 -8.46 19.48 -9.70
CA VAL A 179 -7.24 19.95 -9.05
C VAL A 179 -7.60 20.59 -7.72
N LEU A 180 -7.05 20.05 -6.64
CA LEU A 180 -7.25 20.55 -5.28
C LEU A 180 -5.99 21.27 -4.80
N PRO A 181 -6.13 22.52 -4.36
CA PRO A 181 -4.99 23.31 -3.90
C PRO A 181 -4.50 22.78 -2.54
N THR A 182 -3.30 22.19 -2.51
CA THR A 182 -2.67 21.76 -1.25
C THR A 182 -1.76 22.84 -0.68
N ALA A 183 -1.54 22.80 0.64
CA ALA A 183 -0.60 23.68 1.33
C ALA A 183 0.85 23.37 0.91
N THR A 184 1.65 24.42 0.76
CA THR A 184 3.10 24.29 0.57
C THR A 184 3.76 23.72 1.84
N TRP A 185 5.06 23.41 1.76
CA TRP A 185 5.81 22.88 2.89
C TRP A 185 5.98 23.88 4.05
N TYR A 186 5.80 25.18 3.82
CA TYR A 186 5.89 26.24 4.84
C TYR A 186 4.55 26.61 5.46
N GLU A 187 3.48 25.91 5.08
CA GLU A 187 2.10 26.18 5.50
C GLU A 187 1.47 24.95 6.19
N LYS A 188 2.29 23.97 6.60
CA LYS A 188 1.80 22.75 7.23
C LYS A 188 2.81 22.12 8.18
N ASP A 189 2.28 21.42 9.17
CA ASP A 189 3.05 20.57 10.08
C ASP A 189 3.16 19.15 9.53
N ASP A 190 4.37 18.60 9.50
CA ASP A 190 4.67 17.22 9.09
C ASP A 190 6.05 16.78 9.62
N LEU A 191 6.47 15.54 9.37
CA LEU A 191 7.80 15.03 9.70
C LEU A 191 8.62 14.73 8.45
N ASN A 192 9.95 14.85 8.55
CA ASN A 192 10.89 14.45 7.51
C ASN A 192 12.12 13.73 8.09
N THR A 193 12.58 12.72 7.35
CA THR A 193 13.78 11.92 7.59
C THR A 193 14.41 11.55 6.25
N SER A 194 15.68 11.11 6.26
CA SER A 194 16.41 10.70 5.05
C SER A 194 17.48 9.67 5.38
N ASP A 195 17.83 8.80 4.44
CA ASP A 195 18.95 7.86 4.52
C ASP A 195 20.31 8.56 4.73
N MET A 196 20.42 9.84 4.33
CA MET A 196 21.67 10.58 4.30
C MET A 196 22.18 10.99 5.68
N HIS A 197 21.31 11.06 6.70
CA HIS A 197 21.66 11.49 8.05
C HIS A 197 20.64 10.99 9.09
N PRO A 198 21.02 10.89 10.37
CA PRO A 198 20.16 10.27 11.38
C PRO A 198 19.19 11.26 12.07
N PHE A 199 18.96 12.43 11.48
CA PHE A 199 18.09 13.44 12.08
C PHE A 199 16.65 13.32 11.60
N ILE A 200 15.72 13.38 12.55
CA ILE A 200 14.31 13.68 12.30
C ILE A 200 14.04 15.15 12.58
N HIS A 201 13.34 15.82 11.67
CA HIS A 201 12.98 17.23 11.78
C HIS A 201 11.60 17.49 11.16
N PRO A 202 10.92 18.58 11.55
CA PRO A 202 9.57 18.83 11.08
C PRO A 202 9.53 19.67 9.80
N LEU A 203 8.38 19.67 9.14
CA LEU A 203 7.83 20.83 8.45
C LEU A 203 6.98 21.60 9.47
N SER A 204 6.90 22.93 9.36
CA SER A 204 6.11 23.73 10.29
C SER A 204 5.37 24.84 9.56
N GLU A 205 4.16 25.12 10.04
CA GLU A 205 3.33 26.21 9.55
C GLU A 205 3.95 27.57 9.94
N ALA A 206 4.65 28.21 8.99
CA ALA A 206 5.16 29.58 9.16
C ALA A 206 4.03 30.61 9.07
N VAL A 207 3.07 30.34 8.19
CA VAL A 207 1.81 31.08 8.01
C VAL A 207 0.71 30.09 7.66
N GLN A 208 -0.54 30.43 7.98
CA GLN A 208 -1.70 29.63 7.57
C GLN A 208 -1.71 29.45 6.04
N PRO A 209 -2.15 28.26 5.54
CA PRO A 209 -2.32 28.02 4.12
C PRO A 209 -3.02 29.17 3.41
N LEU A 210 -2.35 29.79 2.44
CA LEU A 210 -2.87 30.96 1.74
C LEU A 210 -4.08 30.59 0.87
N TRP A 211 -4.96 31.56 0.68
CA TRP A 211 -6.20 31.43 -0.11
C TRP A 211 -7.12 30.30 0.40
N GLN A 212 -7.40 29.32 -0.45
CA GLN A 212 -8.23 28.15 -0.14
C GLN A 212 -7.40 26.87 -0.02
N ASN A 213 -6.07 26.99 0.05
CA ASN A 213 -5.18 25.87 0.24
C ASN A 213 -5.52 25.15 1.55
N LYS A 214 -5.38 23.82 1.56
CA LYS A 214 -5.51 22.98 2.75
C LYS A 214 -4.35 22.00 2.79
N THR A 215 -3.93 21.57 3.97
CA THR A 215 -2.92 20.51 4.06
C THR A 215 -3.48 19.21 3.49
N ASP A 216 -2.62 18.31 3.00
CA ASP A 216 -3.04 17.00 2.48
C ASP A 216 -3.89 16.24 3.53
N TRP A 217 -3.50 16.35 4.81
CA TRP A 217 -4.24 15.80 5.95
C TRP A 217 -5.67 16.33 6.02
N GLU A 218 -5.86 17.65 5.97
CA GLU A 218 -7.18 18.28 6.04
C GLU A 218 -8.03 17.97 4.79
N ILE A 219 -7.41 17.84 3.61
CA ILE A 219 -8.12 17.45 2.38
C ILE A 219 -8.65 16.02 2.51
N TYR A 220 -7.80 15.05 2.88
CA TYR A 220 -8.21 13.66 3.04
C TYR A 220 -9.18 13.46 4.21
N LYS A 221 -9.00 14.18 5.32
CA LYS A 221 -9.97 14.21 6.42
C LYS A 221 -11.32 14.75 5.94
N GLY A 222 -11.32 15.78 5.09
CA GLY A 222 -12.52 16.30 4.43
C GLY A 222 -13.21 15.28 3.52
N PHE A 223 -12.45 14.55 2.70
CA PHE A 223 -12.97 13.44 1.91
C PHE A 223 -13.56 12.34 2.78
N ALA A 224 -12.85 11.91 3.81
CA ALA A 224 -13.32 10.89 4.75
C ALA A 224 -14.66 11.29 5.37
N LYS A 225 -14.79 12.56 5.79
CA LYS A 225 -16.04 13.13 6.31
C LYS A 225 -17.16 13.05 5.27
N LYS A 226 -16.93 13.61 4.07
CA LYS A 226 -17.98 13.67 3.06
C LYS A 226 -18.37 12.29 2.54
N PHE A 227 -17.40 11.40 2.37
CA PHE A 227 -17.62 10.02 1.98
C PHE A 227 -18.48 9.30 3.03
N SER A 228 -18.16 9.44 4.32
CA SER A 228 -18.92 8.80 5.41
C SER A 228 -20.37 9.27 5.44
N GLU A 229 -20.62 10.58 5.23
CA GLU A 229 -21.97 11.14 5.13
C GLU A 229 -22.78 10.50 4.00
N LEU A 230 -22.15 10.24 2.85
CA LEU A 230 -22.81 9.66 1.69
C LEU A 230 -22.94 8.14 1.80
N ALA A 231 -21.90 7.45 2.26
CA ALA A 231 -21.82 5.98 2.28
C ALA A 231 -22.92 5.33 3.11
N LYS A 232 -23.43 6.04 4.13
CA LYS A 232 -24.56 5.62 4.96
C LYS A 232 -25.78 5.17 4.17
N ASP A 233 -26.06 5.84 3.07
CA ASP A 233 -27.26 5.57 2.27
C ASP A 233 -27.02 4.54 1.15
N TYR A 234 -25.76 4.16 0.89
CA TYR A 234 -25.40 3.32 -0.28
C TYR A 234 -24.63 2.03 0.02
N ILE A 235 -23.81 1.99 1.08
CA ILE A 235 -22.87 0.88 1.32
C ILE A 235 -23.02 0.27 2.72
N GLY A 236 -23.01 1.10 3.78
CA GLY A 236 -23.12 0.62 5.16
C GLY A 236 -21.91 -0.21 5.62
N VAL A 237 -22.15 -1.18 6.50
CA VAL A 237 -21.13 -2.14 6.97
C VAL A 237 -21.08 -3.34 6.02
N ARG A 238 -19.90 -3.63 5.46
CA ARG A 238 -19.69 -4.76 4.54
C ARG A 238 -18.47 -5.58 4.94
N LYS A 239 -18.46 -6.84 4.52
CA LYS A 239 -17.28 -7.70 4.57
C LYS A 239 -16.59 -7.65 3.21
N ASP A 240 -15.28 -7.53 3.22
CA ASP A 240 -14.45 -7.41 2.02
C ASP A 240 -13.46 -8.56 1.93
N ILE A 241 -13.36 -9.18 0.76
CA ILE A 241 -12.34 -10.19 0.46
C ILE A 241 -11.07 -9.49 0.02
N VAL A 242 -10.01 -9.64 0.80
CA VAL A 242 -8.69 -9.06 0.48
C VAL A 242 -7.67 -10.17 0.27
N LEU A 243 -7.05 -10.15 -0.91
CA LEU A 243 -5.90 -10.99 -1.25
C LEU A 243 -4.61 -10.27 -0.82
N THR A 244 -3.77 -10.95 -0.06
CA THR A 244 -2.45 -10.45 0.38
C THR A 244 -1.37 -11.40 -0.12
N PRO A 245 -0.32 -10.92 -0.80
CA PRO A 245 0.79 -11.78 -1.21
C PRO A 245 1.49 -12.40 0.02
N LEU A 246 2.30 -13.42 -0.20
CA LEU A 246 3.18 -14.01 0.80
C LEU A 246 4.20 -12.95 1.21
N MET A 247 4.08 -12.49 2.46
CA MET A 247 4.91 -11.39 2.94
C MET A 247 6.29 -11.90 3.37
N HIS A 248 7.34 -11.23 2.93
CA HIS A 248 8.65 -11.30 3.58
C HIS A 248 8.54 -10.84 5.04
N ASP A 249 9.48 -11.29 5.89
CA ASP A 249 9.50 -11.03 7.33
C ASP A 249 8.25 -11.56 8.03
N SER A 250 7.68 -12.64 7.48
CA SER A 250 6.55 -13.36 8.04
C SER A 250 6.74 -14.87 7.82
N PRO A 251 6.07 -15.73 8.59
CA PRO A 251 6.13 -17.18 8.35
C PRO A 251 5.73 -17.61 6.93
N GLN A 252 4.99 -16.77 6.20
CA GLN A 252 4.56 -17.03 4.83
C GLN A 252 5.69 -16.97 3.80
N GLU A 253 6.83 -16.37 4.14
CA GLU A 253 8.00 -16.33 3.25
C GLU A 253 8.55 -17.74 2.94
N LEU A 254 8.25 -18.72 3.80
CA LEU A 254 8.53 -20.15 3.62
C LEU A 254 7.47 -20.84 2.74
N GLY A 255 6.97 -20.17 1.71
CA GLY A 255 5.86 -20.61 0.86
C GLY A 255 6.15 -21.94 0.14
N GLN A 256 6.92 -21.88 -0.95
CA GLN A 256 7.34 -23.04 -1.73
C GLN A 256 8.87 -23.22 -1.61
N PRO A 257 9.35 -24.26 -0.88
CA PRO A 257 10.77 -24.39 -0.54
C PRO A 257 11.65 -24.93 -1.67
N PHE A 258 11.06 -25.50 -2.72
CA PHE A 258 11.75 -26.10 -3.86
C PHE A 258 11.22 -25.48 -5.15
N ASP A 259 11.02 -26.29 -6.19
CA ASP A 259 10.51 -25.82 -7.47
C ASP A 259 9.12 -25.17 -7.34
N PRO A 260 8.89 -24.03 -8.04
CA PRO A 260 7.62 -23.35 -8.01
C PRO A 260 6.53 -24.19 -8.70
N LYS A 261 5.43 -24.46 -8.00
CA LYS A 261 4.26 -25.17 -8.53
C LYS A 261 3.07 -24.25 -8.67
N ASP A 262 2.48 -24.26 -9.86
CA ASP A 262 1.33 -23.45 -10.25
C ASP A 262 0.01 -24.21 -10.08
N TRP A 263 -0.81 -23.76 -9.13
CA TRP A 263 -2.10 -24.39 -8.85
C TRP A 263 -3.10 -24.24 -10.00
N LYS A 264 -2.97 -23.20 -10.84
CA LYS A 264 -3.88 -22.99 -11.99
C LYS A 264 -3.70 -24.08 -13.05
N HIS A 265 -2.49 -24.65 -13.14
CA HIS A 265 -2.14 -25.75 -14.03
C HIS A 265 -2.22 -27.13 -13.35
N GLY A 266 -2.78 -27.21 -12.13
CA GLY A 266 -2.97 -28.47 -11.41
C GLY A 266 -1.69 -29.07 -10.82
N GLU A 267 -0.59 -28.31 -10.75
CA GLU A 267 0.69 -28.80 -10.23
C GLU A 267 0.71 -28.92 -8.70
N CYS A 268 -0.19 -28.21 -8.02
CA CYS A 268 -0.43 -28.28 -6.58
C CYS A 268 -1.85 -27.82 -6.23
N ASP A 269 -2.26 -27.99 -4.97
CA ASP A 269 -3.51 -27.42 -4.48
C ASP A 269 -3.38 -25.90 -4.23
N PRO A 270 -4.44 -25.11 -4.48
CA PRO A 270 -4.48 -23.68 -4.14
C PRO A 270 -4.71 -23.51 -2.63
N ILE A 271 -3.62 -23.28 -1.90
CA ILE A 271 -3.61 -23.13 -0.44
C ILE A 271 -3.34 -21.65 -0.13
N PRO A 272 -4.37 -20.89 0.33
CA PRO A 272 -4.21 -19.48 0.69
C PRO A 272 -3.07 -19.26 1.68
N GLY A 273 -2.17 -18.34 1.35
CA GLY A 273 -1.01 -18.02 2.18
C GLY A 273 0.15 -19.02 2.09
N LYS A 274 0.16 -19.90 1.07
CA LYS A 274 1.28 -20.81 0.80
C LYS A 274 1.58 -21.00 -0.69
N THR A 275 0.59 -21.41 -1.49
CA THR A 275 0.73 -21.61 -2.94
C THR A 275 -0.05 -20.57 -3.74
N MET A 276 -0.81 -19.71 -3.06
CA MET A 276 -1.55 -18.57 -3.61
C MET A 276 -1.60 -17.44 -2.56
N PRO A 277 -2.10 -16.22 -2.88
CA PRO A 277 -2.27 -15.15 -1.89
C PRO A 277 -3.04 -15.61 -0.66
N ALA A 278 -2.72 -15.07 0.51
CA ALA A 278 -3.58 -15.17 1.67
C ALA A 278 -4.92 -14.49 1.37
N ILE A 279 -6.02 -15.12 1.77
CA ILE A 279 -7.37 -14.59 1.56
C ILE A 279 -7.95 -14.25 2.92
N THR A 280 -8.25 -12.98 3.15
CA THR A 280 -8.72 -12.49 4.46
C THR A 280 -10.03 -11.74 4.30
N VAL A 281 -10.93 -11.92 5.28
CA VAL A 281 -12.16 -11.13 5.36
C VAL A 281 -11.90 -9.91 6.22
N VAL A 282 -12.09 -8.72 5.65
CA VAL A 282 -11.95 -7.44 6.34
C VAL A 282 -13.34 -6.82 6.49
N GLU A 283 -13.77 -6.58 7.72
CA GLU A 283 -15.00 -5.83 7.97
C GLU A 283 -14.74 -4.33 7.81
N ARG A 284 -15.55 -3.68 6.98
CA ARG A 284 -15.48 -2.26 6.68
C ARG A 284 -16.80 -1.62 7.04
N ASP A 285 -16.74 -0.68 7.98
CA ASP A 285 -17.84 0.22 8.28
C ASP A 285 -17.59 1.50 7.50
N TYR A 286 -18.26 1.64 6.35
CA TYR A 286 -18.06 2.76 5.45
C TYR A 286 -18.65 4.07 6.01
N ASP A 287 -19.62 3.96 6.91
CA ASP A 287 -20.30 5.09 7.56
C ASP A 287 -19.41 5.72 8.66
N ALA A 288 -18.50 4.92 9.21
CA ALA A 288 -17.59 5.33 10.27
C ALA A 288 -16.18 5.73 9.79
N ILE A 289 -15.95 5.86 8.46
CA ILE A 289 -14.60 6.12 7.93
C ILE A 289 -13.98 7.38 8.52
N TYR A 290 -14.73 8.47 8.63
CA TYR A 290 -14.24 9.72 9.22
C TYR A 290 -13.85 9.58 10.70
N GLU A 291 -14.70 8.93 11.48
CA GLU A 291 -14.47 8.71 12.91
C GLU A 291 -13.28 7.78 13.15
N LYS A 292 -13.08 6.80 12.25
CA LYS A 292 -11.91 5.92 12.24
C LYS A 292 -10.65 6.61 11.71
N PHE A 293 -10.76 7.50 10.74
CA PHE A 293 -9.62 8.28 10.23
C PHE A 293 -9.09 9.24 11.29
N THR A 294 -9.97 9.80 12.12
CA THR A 294 -9.64 10.75 13.19
C THR A 294 -9.38 10.09 14.55
N SER A 295 -9.20 8.77 14.58
CA SER A 295 -8.84 8.03 15.80
C SER A 295 -7.87 6.89 15.52
N VAL A 296 -7.09 6.52 16.52
CA VAL A 296 -6.25 5.33 16.45
C VAL A 296 -7.09 4.13 16.86
N GLY A 297 -7.24 3.17 15.94
CA GLY A 297 -8.06 1.99 16.17
C GLY A 297 -7.53 1.07 17.28
N PRO A 298 -8.38 0.16 17.79
CA PRO A 298 -8.08 -0.66 18.96
C PRO A 298 -7.03 -1.77 18.72
N LEU A 299 -6.57 -1.95 17.48
CA LEU A 299 -5.69 -3.06 17.13
C LEU A 299 -4.28 -2.92 17.74
N LEU A 300 -3.78 -1.70 17.96
CA LEU A 300 -2.51 -1.50 18.66
C LEU A 300 -2.53 -2.03 20.10
N GLU A 301 -3.70 -2.08 20.74
CA GLU A 301 -3.84 -2.64 22.09
C GLU A 301 -4.24 -4.12 22.09
N LYS A 302 -4.99 -4.56 21.07
CA LYS A 302 -5.46 -5.95 20.96
C LYS A 302 -4.41 -6.90 20.37
N VAL A 303 -3.69 -6.44 19.35
CA VAL A 303 -2.76 -7.25 18.54
C VAL A 303 -1.30 -6.84 18.79
N ASN A 304 -1.08 -5.64 19.32
CA ASN A 304 0.23 -4.99 19.51
C ASN A 304 0.79 -4.35 18.22
N ASN A 305 1.97 -3.73 18.32
CA ASN A 305 2.69 -3.18 17.18
C ASN A 305 3.73 -4.18 16.67
N ASN A 306 4.15 -4.05 15.41
CA ASN A 306 5.07 -4.98 14.77
C ASN A 306 5.90 -4.31 13.66
N GLY A 307 6.96 -4.99 13.25
CA GLY A 307 7.79 -4.63 12.11
C GLY A 307 8.92 -5.64 11.91
N LYS A 308 9.27 -5.94 10.65
CA LYS A 308 10.42 -6.79 10.28
C LYS A 308 10.49 -8.11 11.05
N GLY A 309 9.37 -8.85 11.07
CA GLY A 309 9.25 -10.16 11.72
C GLY A 309 9.16 -10.13 13.25
N MET A 310 9.18 -8.95 13.86
CA MET A 310 9.10 -8.75 15.30
C MET A 310 7.77 -8.13 15.70
N ALA A 311 7.33 -8.41 16.93
CA ALA A 311 6.16 -7.78 17.54
C ALA A 311 6.43 -7.43 19.00
N TRP A 312 5.83 -6.33 19.48
CA TRP A 312 6.01 -5.84 20.84
C TRP A 312 4.76 -5.10 21.35
N ASP A 313 4.46 -5.26 22.64
CA ASP A 313 3.36 -4.56 23.30
C ASP A 313 3.58 -3.04 23.26
N THR A 314 2.53 -2.29 22.88
CA THR A 314 2.57 -0.83 22.77
C THR A 314 1.48 -0.13 23.57
N LYS A 315 0.85 -0.83 24.53
CA LYS A 315 -0.29 -0.27 25.29
C LYS A 315 0.11 0.94 26.10
N HIS A 316 1.32 0.93 26.66
CA HIS A 316 1.84 2.06 27.41
C HIS A 316 1.91 3.33 26.53
N GLU A 317 2.38 3.21 25.29
CA GLU A 317 2.48 4.35 24.37
C GLU A 317 1.10 4.82 23.90
N VAL A 318 0.17 3.91 23.63
CA VAL A 318 -1.22 4.28 23.31
C VAL A 318 -1.86 5.05 24.47
N GLU A 319 -1.65 4.62 25.71
CA GLU A 319 -2.16 5.31 26.90
C GLU A 319 -1.49 6.67 27.12
N PHE A 320 -0.19 6.78 26.85
CA PHE A 320 0.51 8.07 26.85
C PHE A 320 -0.09 9.02 25.82
N LEU A 321 -0.33 8.54 24.59
CA LEU A 321 -0.92 9.34 23.52
C LEU A 321 -2.35 9.78 23.86
N ARG A 322 -3.16 8.97 24.57
CA ARG A 322 -4.48 9.41 25.05
C ARG A 322 -4.39 10.62 25.98
N LYS A 323 -3.33 10.71 26.79
CA LYS A 323 -3.09 11.86 27.67
C LYS A 323 -2.59 13.08 26.89
N LEU A 324 -1.82 12.85 25.83
CA LEU A 324 -1.25 13.90 25.00
C LEU A 324 -2.28 14.51 24.04
N ASN A 325 -2.94 13.69 23.23
CA ASN A 325 -3.85 14.12 22.17
C ASN A 325 -5.31 14.19 22.66
N GLY A 326 -5.63 13.49 23.76
CA GLY A 326 -7.00 13.26 24.21
C GLY A 326 -7.63 12.05 23.54
N VAL A 327 -8.93 11.88 23.82
CA VAL A 327 -9.75 10.79 23.27
C VAL A 327 -10.93 11.34 22.48
N GLN A 328 -11.43 10.55 21.53
CA GLN A 328 -12.69 10.86 20.87
C GLN A 328 -13.87 10.75 21.85
N ALA A 329 -14.73 11.77 21.85
CA ALA A 329 -15.85 11.87 22.79
C ALA A 329 -17.07 11.02 22.41
N SER A 330 -17.24 10.74 21.12
CA SER A 330 -18.41 10.08 20.54
C SER A 330 -18.05 9.29 19.28
N GLY A 331 -19.05 8.65 18.66
CA GLY A 331 -18.89 7.89 17.42
C GLY A 331 -18.24 6.51 17.61
N ALA A 332 -17.93 5.86 16.50
CA ALA A 332 -17.21 4.59 16.42
C ALA A 332 -15.83 4.66 17.08
N GLY A 333 -15.23 5.86 17.13
CA GLY A 333 -13.96 6.13 17.81
C GLY A 333 -14.10 6.39 19.31
N LYS A 334 -15.29 6.38 19.93
CA LYS A 334 -15.47 6.80 21.33
C LYS A 334 -14.49 6.13 22.29
N GLY A 335 -13.73 6.94 23.04
CA GLY A 335 -12.71 6.50 23.98
C GLY A 335 -11.37 6.08 23.35
N GLN A 336 -11.30 6.00 22.03
CA GLN A 336 -10.04 5.80 21.31
C GLN A 336 -9.20 7.07 21.32
N LEU A 337 -7.90 6.90 21.19
CA LEU A 337 -6.93 7.98 21.00
C LEU A 337 -7.33 8.84 19.79
N LYS A 338 -7.42 10.15 19.98
CA LYS A 338 -7.73 11.12 18.94
C LYS A 338 -6.51 11.42 18.05
N ILE A 339 -6.73 11.50 16.75
CA ILE A 339 -5.79 12.04 15.75
C ILE A 339 -6.52 13.04 14.86
N GLU A 340 -6.71 14.27 15.35
CA GLU A 340 -7.50 15.29 14.65
C GLU A 340 -6.62 16.16 13.74
N THR A 341 -5.45 16.51 14.24
CA THR A 341 -4.49 17.40 13.58
C THR A 341 -3.30 16.61 13.02
N ALA A 342 -2.56 17.22 12.08
CA ALA A 342 -1.30 16.64 11.60
C ALA A 342 -0.29 16.44 12.74
N ILE A 343 -0.25 17.35 13.73
CA ILE A 343 0.60 17.19 14.92
C ILE A 343 0.18 15.96 15.74
N ASP A 344 -1.13 15.69 15.93
CA ASP A 344 -1.57 14.49 16.64
C ASP A 344 -1.06 13.20 15.95
N ALA A 345 -1.08 13.18 14.61
CA ALA A 345 -0.53 12.09 13.81
C ALA A 345 1.01 12.01 13.89
N CYS A 346 1.70 13.15 13.90
CA CYS A 346 3.15 13.20 14.09
C CYS A 346 3.54 12.64 15.47
N GLU A 347 2.85 13.03 16.54
CA GLU A 347 3.11 12.51 17.90
C GLU A 347 2.80 11.02 18.00
N MET A 348 1.79 10.51 17.28
CA MET A 348 1.55 9.08 17.14
C MET A 348 2.77 8.36 16.55
N ILE A 349 3.33 8.86 15.44
CA ILE A 349 4.55 8.30 14.82
C ILE A 349 5.72 8.32 15.81
N LEU A 350 6.00 9.50 16.40
CA LEU A 350 7.13 9.71 17.32
C LEU A 350 7.04 8.91 18.63
N THR A 351 5.83 8.55 19.05
CA THR A 351 5.64 7.78 20.28
C THR A 351 5.70 6.27 20.02
N LEU A 352 5.16 5.80 18.89
CA LEU A 352 5.03 4.37 18.59
C LEU A 352 6.24 3.76 17.88
N ALA A 353 7.12 4.56 17.27
CA ALA A 353 8.27 4.08 16.52
C ALA A 353 9.49 3.84 17.43
N PRO A 354 10.21 2.71 17.28
CA PRO A 354 11.42 2.44 18.06
C PRO A 354 12.53 3.47 17.83
N GLU A 355 12.64 4.08 16.64
CA GLU A 355 13.67 5.07 16.30
C GLU A 355 13.54 6.37 17.10
N THR A 356 12.37 6.64 17.68
CA THR A 356 12.04 7.94 18.31
C THR A 356 11.63 7.81 19.77
N ASN A 357 11.44 6.58 20.25
CA ASN A 357 11.10 6.25 21.62
C ASN A 357 11.96 5.08 22.12
N GLY A 358 12.90 5.37 23.02
CA GLY A 358 13.85 4.41 23.58
C GLY A 358 13.19 3.24 24.31
N HIS A 359 12.01 3.44 24.92
CA HIS A 359 11.24 2.35 25.54
C HIS A 359 10.69 1.39 24.50
N VAL A 360 10.29 1.90 23.33
CA VAL A 360 9.85 1.05 22.21
C VAL A 360 11.05 0.35 21.57
N ALA A 361 12.17 1.05 21.34
CA ALA A 361 13.40 0.42 20.84
C ALA A 361 13.86 -0.74 21.73
N LYS A 362 13.83 -0.57 23.05
CA LYS A 362 14.17 -1.65 23.98
C LYS A 362 13.27 -2.87 23.82
N LYS A 363 11.94 -2.68 23.79
CA LYS A 363 11.00 -3.77 23.54
C LYS A 363 11.21 -4.45 22.18
N ALA A 364 11.57 -3.68 21.15
CA ALA A 364 11.88 -4.22 19.82
C ALA A 364 13.19 -5.04 19.83
N TRP A 365 14.25 -4.56 20.48
CA TRP A 365 15.50 -5.31 20.65
C TRP A 365 15.33 -6.58 21.48
N GLU A 366 14.49 -6.55 22.52
CA GLU A 366 14.10 -7.73 23.29
C GLU A 366 13.35 -8.75 22.41
N ALA A 367 12.47 -8.28 21.51
CA ALA A 367 11.77 -9.14 20.56
C ALA A 367 12.75 -9.82 19.60
N LEU A 368 13.72 -9.07 19.04
CA LEU A 368 14.77 -9.65 18.19
C LEU A 368 15.63 -10.66 18.95
N GLY A 369 15.99 -10.35 20.20
CA GLY A 369 16.84 -11.21 21.03
C GLY A 369 16.24 -12.61 21.26
N LYS A 370 14.91 -12.73 21.26
CA LYS A 370 14.22 -14.04 21.31
C LYS A 370 14.48 -14.88 20.07
N ALA A 371 14.48 -14.26 18.89
CA ALA A 371 14.71 -14.97 17.63
C ALA A 371 16.19 -15.35 17.45
N THR A 372 17.11 -14.48 17.86
CA THR A 372 18.56 -14.71 17.68
C THR A 372 19.19 -15.53 18.79
N GLY A 373 18.55 -15.62 19.96
CA GLY A 373 19.14 -16.20 21.18
C GLY A 373 20.26 -15.36 21.79
N ARG A 374 20.37 -14.08 21.44
CA ARG A 374 21.41 -13.15 21.92
C ARG A 374 20.77 -11.87 22.46
N ASP A 375 21.32 -11.35 23.56
CA ASP A 375 20.90 -10.04 24.05
C ASP A 375 21.39 -8.93 23.10
N HIS A 376 20.45 -8.07 22.71
CA HIS A 376 20.69 -6.89 21.87
C HIS A 376 20.30 -5.58 22.56
N THR A 377 19.76 -5.59 23.78
CA THR A 377 19.27 -4.36 24.43
C THR A 377 20.40 -3.41 24.82
N HIS A 378 21.64 -3.91 24.91
CA HIS A 378 22.84 -3.09 25.08
C HIS A 378 22.96 -1.97 24.03
N LEU A 379 22.38 -2.15 22.83
CA LEU A 379 22.38 -1.14 21.76
C LEU A 379 21.51 0.09 22.05
N ILE A 380 20.59 0.00 23.02
CA ILE A 380 19.67 1.10 23.38
C ILE A 380 19.81 1.56 24.83
N ASN A 381 20.48 0.80 25.71
CA ASN A 381 20.55 1.11 27.15
C ASN A 381 20.92 2.57 27.48
N ALA A 382 21.87 3.17 26.75
CA ALA A 382 22.28 4.56 26.97
C ALA A 382 21.22 5.60 26.57
N SER A 383 20.28 5.22 25.70
CA SER A 383 19.22 6.08 25.14
C SER A 383 17.81 5.56 25.44
N GLU A 384 17.65 4.66 26.42
CA GLU A 384 16.36 4.04 26.76
C GLU A 384 15.31 5.09 27.11
N HIS A 385 15.69 6.18 27.77
CA HIS A 385 14.78 7.25 28.18
C HIS A 385 14.60 8.36 27.13
N THR A 386 15.16 8.21 25.93
CA THR A 386 14.96 9.16 24.84
C THR A 386 13.52 9.08 24.35
N ALA A 387 12.83 10.22 24.32
CA ALA A 387 11.50 10.35 23.75
C ALA A 387 11.45 11.63 22.91
N ILE A 388 11.49 11.50 21.59
CA ILE A 388 11.45 12.63 20.67
C ILE A 388 10.00 13.14 20.57
N ARG A 389 9.80 14.46 20.64
CA ARG A 389 8.48 15.11 20.50
C ARG A 389 8.48 16.13 19.39
N PHE A 390 7.31 16.36 18.80
CA PHE A 390 7.18 17.26 17.65
C PHE A 390 7.70 18.67 17.98
N ARG A 391 7.34 19.20 19.14
CA ARG A 391 7.78 20.54 19.57
C ARG A 391 9.27 20.64 19.87
N ASP A 392 9.92 19.54 20.25
CA ASP A 392 11.36 19.51 20.49
C ASP A 392 12.15 19.59 19.19
N ILE A 393 11.67 18.88 18.15
CA ILE A 393 12.32 18.89 16.83
C ILE A 393 12.08 20.19 16.07
N VAL A 394 11.01 20.93 16.37
CA VAL A 394 10.84 22.33 15.93
C VAL A 394 11.93 23.23 16.52
N ALA A 395 12.30 23.01 17.79
CA ALA A 395 13.36 23.79 18.43
C ALA A 395 14.74 23.43 17.85
N GLN A 396 15.01 22.14 17.63
CA GLN A 396 16.24 21.67 16.99
C GLN A 396 16.07 20.21 16.54
N PRO A 397 16.49 19.84 15.31
CA PRO A 397 16.49 18.44 14.86
C PRO A 397 17.09 17.47 15.89
N ARG A 398 16.53 16.27 15.98
CA ARG A 398 16.99 15.25 16.93
C ARG A 398 17.54 14.06 16.17
N LYS A 399 18.67 13.54 16.64
CA LYS A 399 19.20 12.26 16.19
C LYS A 399 18.28 11.15 16.69
N ILE A 400 17.92 10.21 15.83
CA ILE A 400 17.14 9.02 16.21
C ILE A 400 17.97 8.05 17.06
N VAL A 401 17.32 7.08 17.69
CA VAL A 401 17.99 6.01 18.44
C VAL A 401 18.15 4.75 17.60
N THR A 402 19.14 3.92 17.98
CA THR A 402 19.42 2.63 17.34
C THR A 402 18.22 1.68 17.47
N SER A 403 17.74 1.15 16.33
CA SER A 403 16.53 0.34 16.22
C SER A 403 16.77 -0.94 15.41
N PRO A 404 16.14 -2.08 15.76
CA PRO A 404 16.30 -3.34 15.03
C PRO A 404 15.63 -3.34 13.64
N ILE A 405 14.84 -2.31 13.34
CA ILE A 405 14.31 -2.09 11.98
C ILE A 405 15.46 -1.90 10.99
N TRP A 406 16.56 -1.28 11.44
CA TRP A 406 17.74 -1.00 10.63
C TRP A 406 18.90 -1.94 10.97
N SER A 407 19.96 -1.86 10.18
CA SER A 407 21.19 -2.65 10.36
C SER A 407 22.40 -1.80 10.77
N GLY A 408 22.23 -0.48 10.83
CA GLY A 408 23.25 0.47 11.32
C GLY A 408 23.09 0.75 12.82
N VAL A 409 24.10 1.39 13.39
CA VAL A 409 24.09 1.87 14.79
C VAL A 409 24.16 3.38 14.80
N GLU A 410 23.33 4.00 15.62
CA GLU A 410 23.29 5.44 15.82
C GLU A 410 24.28 5.85 16.92
N SER A 411 25.58 5.79 16.60
CA SER A 411 26.68 6.06 17.54
C SER A 411 27.24 7.48 17.40
N GLU A 412 27.70 8.07 18.51
CA GLU A 412 28.51 9.31 18.52
C GLU A 412 29.99 9.04 18.23
N GLU A 413 30.41 7.78 18.36
CA GLU A 413 31.75 7.30 18.03
C GLU A 413 31.70 6.50 16.72
N VAL A 414 32.57 6.85 15.77
CA VAL A 414 32.78 6.04 14.57
C VAL A 414 33.64 4.83 14.97
N CYS A 415 33.05 3.63 14.97
CA CYS A 415 33.78 2.39 15.23
C CYS A 415 34.64 1.97 14.03
#